data_AF-A0A945W6V2-F1
#
_entry.id   AF-A0A945W6V2-F1
#
_cell.length_a   1.000
_cell.length_b   1.000
_cell.length_c   1.000
_cell.angle_alpha   90.00
_cell.angle_beta   90.00
_cell.angle_gamma   90.00
#
_symmetry.space_group_name_H-M   'P 1'
#
loop_
_entity.id
_entity.type
_entity.pdbx_description
1 polymer ?
#
loop_
_entity_poly.entity_id
_entity_poly.type
_entity_poly.pdbx_seq_one_letter_code
_entity_poly.pdbx_strand_id
1 'polypeptide(L)'
;MNNWEQGFQHKYILTSEELADLCGTTENGIKENLNQSESLCIRGGKTGIYPSVVKKFLKKNGIDYSCQVLAIVNMRGGIGKTTASISTATRAKQYGFKTCIIDMDPQGSTTLAFDMTPEADEPIFYDIWQKPDEMVMGTIKKIDEDLYIIPSSLENRLLDASLINPSHQKNAVNDVCNVLKANGFEM
;
A
#
# COMPACT_ATOMS: atom_id res chain seq x y z
N MET A 1 -12.67 10.88 17.11
CA MET A 1 -11.37 10.72 16.42
C MET A 1 -10.31 11.26 17.35
N ASN A 2 -9.46 10.38 17.88
CA ASN A 2 -8.42 10.77 18.84
C ASN A 2 -7.25 11.43 18.10
N ASN A 3 -6.57 12.38 18.73
CA ASN A 3 -5.43 13.15 18.16
C ASN A 3 -4.28 12.27 17.57
N TRP A 4 -4.25 10.97 17.88
CA TRP A 4 -3.30 10.00 17.32
C TRP A 4 -3.67 9.55 15.90
N GLU A 5 -4.96 9.45 15.56
CA GLU A 5 -5.45 9.05 14.23
C GLU A 5 -5.18 10.14 13.17
N GLN A 6 -5.32 11.42 13.56
CA GLN A 6 -4.97 12.55 12.69
C GLN A 6 -3.46 12.66 12.45
N GLY A 7 -2.63 12.16 13.38
CA GLY A 7 -1.16 12.22 13.29
C GLY A 7 -0.57 11.31 12.21
N PHE A 8 -1.20 10.16 11.94
CA PHE A 8 -0.72 9.24 10.89
C PHE A 8 -1.10 9.69 9.48
N GLN A 9 -2.30 10.28 9.32
CA GLN A 9 -2.81 10.67 8.01
C GLN A 9 -1.92 11.69 7.29
N HIS A 10 -1.11 12.48 8.01
CA HIS A 10 -0.37 13.62 7.41
C HIS A 10 1.14 13.59 7.67
N LYS A 11 1.67 12.54 8.32
CA LYS A 11 3.10 12.47 8.68
C LYS A 11 4.04 12.29 7.48
N TYR A 12 3.54 11.68 6.41
CA TYR A 12 4.34 11.31 5.23
C TYR A 12 3.87 11.98 3.94
N ILE A 13 3.10 13.07 4.06
CA ILE A 13 2.52 13.73 2.89
C ILE A 13 3.59 14.34 1.99
N LEU A 14 3.39 14.20 0.69
CA LEU A 14 4.29 14.76 -0.31
C LEU A 14 4.13 16.29 -0.33
N THR A 15 5.25 17.01 -0.29
CA THR A 15 5.22 18.48 -0.22
C THR A 15 5.22 19.10 -1.61
N SER A 16 4.78 20.35 -1.74
CA SER A 16 4.88 21.10 -3.01
C SER A 16 6.31 21.21 -3.53
N GLU A 17 7.29 21.29 -2.62
CA GLU A 17 8.72 21.31 -2.93
C GLU A 17 9.15 19.95 -3.54
N GLU A 18 8.81 18.84 -2.87
CA GLU A 18 9.09 17.49 -3.39
C GLU A 18 8.41 17.23 -4.74
N LEU A 19 7.15 17.67 -4.91
CA LEU A 19 6.44 17.51 -6.18
C LEU A 19 7.06 18.34 -7.30
N ALA A 20 7.53 19.55 -6.98
CA ALA A 20 8.20 20.41 -7.94
C ALA A 20 9.48 19.76 -8.45
N ASP A 21 10.30 19.20 -7.55
CA ASP A 21 11.51 18.46 -7.90
C ASP A 21 11.21 17.26 -8.81
N LEU A 22 10.18 16.48 -8.47
CA LEU A 22 9.76 15.32 -9.27
C LEU A 22 9.28 15.70 -10.67
N CYS A 23 8.59 16.83 -10.80
CA CYS A 23 8.07 17.31 -12.07
C CYS A 23 9.09 18.17 -12.85
N GLY A 24 10.27 18.45 -12.29
CA GLY A 24 11.25 19.34 -12.92
C GLY A 24 10.75 20.79 -13.07
N THR A 25 9.98 21.28 -12.10
CA THR A 25 9.38 22.63 -12.09
C THR A 25 9.68 23.38 -10.79
N THR A 26 9.09 24.56 -10.60
CA THR A 26 9.24 25.35 -9.36
C THR A 26 8.08 25.10 -8.41
N GLU A 27 8.33 25.27 -7.11
CA GLU A 27 7.28 25.17 -6.08
C GLU A 27 6.12 26.13 -6.32
N ASN A 28 6.40 27.35 -6.80
CA ASN A 28 5.37 28.33 -7.16
C ASN A 28 4.52 27.83 -8.33
N GLY A 29 5.13 27.22 -9.35
CA GLY A 29 4.40 26.61 -10.46
C GLY A 29 3.45 25.50 -10.02
N ILE A 30 3.82 24.71 -9.00
CA ILE A 30 2.91 23.75 -8.38
C ILE A 30 1.78 24.47 -7.62
N LYS A 31 2.10 25.43 -6.75
CA LYS A 31 1.13 26.16 -5.91
C LYS A 31 0.09 26.94 -6.74
N GLU A 32 0.48 27.54 -7.87
CA GLU A 32 -0.45 28.24 -8.77
C GLU A 32 -1.47 27.32 -9.43
N ASN A 33 -1.16 26.03 -9.55
CA ASN A 33 -2.04 25.02 -10.12
C ASN A 33 -2.83 24.23 -9.06
N LEU A 34 -2.70 24.57 -7.77
CA LEU A 34 -3.40 23.92 -6.66
C LEU A 34 -4.55 24.78 -6.13
N ASN A 35 -5.69 24.14 -5.90
CA ASN A 35 -6.80 24.76 -5.15
C ASN A 35 -6.61 24.59 -3.64
N GLN A 36 -7.30 25.41 -2.84
CA GLN A 36 -7.26 25.30 -1.36
C GLN A 36 -7.71 23.94 -0.84
N SER A 37 -8.62 23.25 -1.54
CA SER A 37 -9.10 21.91 -1.17
C SER A 37 -8.13 20.78 -1.56
N GLU A 38 -7.08 21.08 -2.33
CA GLU A 38 -6.13 20.09 -2.88
C GLU A 38 -4.82 20.04 -2.08
N SER A 39 -4.68 20.90 -1.07
CA SER A 39 -3.49 21.02 -0.23
C SER A 39 -3.84 21.24 1.23
N LEU A 40 -2.86 21.05 2.10
CA LEU A 40 -2.96 21.40 3.50
C LEU A 40 -1.65 21.99 4.03
N CYS A 41 -1.76 22.83 5.06
CA CYS A 41 -0.61 23.34 5.77
C CYS A 41 -0.09 22.25 6.73
N ILE A 42 1.17 21.90 6.60
CA ILE A 42 1.84 20.92 7.47
C ILE A 42 2.90 21.58 8.37
N ARG A 43 3.46 20.79 9.28
CA ARG A 43 4.46 21.26 10.25
C ARG A 43 5.62 21.97 9.55
N GLY A 44 6.02 23.11 10.11
CA GLY A 44 7.08 23.96 9.55
C GLY A 44 6.60 24.94 8.47
N GLY A 45 5.28 25.10 8.30
CA GLY A 45 4.69 26.04 7.33
C GLY A 45 4.80 25.57 5.88
N LYS A 46 5.14 24.28 5.67
CA LYS A 46 5.18 23.68 4.33
C LYS A 46 3.77 23.37 3.83
N THR A 47 3.61 23.29 2.52
CA THR A 47 2.36 22.88 1.87
C THR A 47 2.45 21.40 1.51
N GLY A 48 1.60 20.58 2.13
CA GLY A 48 1.38 19.18 1.76
C GLY A 48 0.30 19.07 0.68
N ILE A 49 0.42 18.07 -0.19
CA ILE A 49 -0.49 17.84 -1.31
C ILE A 49 -1.18 16.49 -1.13
N TYR A 50 -2.51 16.45 -1.29
CA TYR A 50 -3.24 15.20 -1.16
C TYR A 50 -2.83 14.19 -2.25
N PRO A 51 -2.71 12.89 -1.93
CA PRO A 51 -2.27 11.87 -2.88
C PRO A 51 -3.04 11.82 -4.21
N SER A 52 -4.37 12.01 -4.17
CA SER A 52 -5.23 12.06 -5.35
C SER A 52 -4.83 13.16 -6.33
N VAL A 53 -4.30 14.27 -5.82
CA VAL A 53 -3.82 15.42 -6.58
C VAL A 53 -2.41 15.16 -7.13
N VAL A 54 -1.53 14.55 -6.33
CA VAL A 54 -0.16 14.19 -6.74
C VAL A 54 -0.17 13.37 -8.02
N LYS A 55 -0.99 12.30 -8.08
CA LYS A 55 -1.08 11.45 -9.27
C LYS A 55 -1.58 12.18 -10.50
N LYS A 56 -2.57 13.07 -10.35
CA LYS A 56 -3.07 13.91 -11.45
C LYS A 56 -1.96 14.82 -12.00
N PHE A 57 -1.15 15.41 -11.13
CA PHE A 57 -0.01 16.23 -11.54
C PHE A 57 1.06 15.43 -12.27
N LEU A 58 1.45 14.29 -11.72
CA LEU A 58 2.48 13.46 -12.34
C LEU A 58 2.05 13.01 -13.73
N LYS A 59 0.80 12.54 -13.91
CA LYS A 59 0.25 12.22 -15.24
C LYS A 59 0.23 13.40 -16.20
N LYS A 60 -0.17 14.60 -15.74
CA LYS A 60 -0.15 15.83 -16.55
C LYS A 60 1.26 16.19 -17.03
N ASN A 61 2.28 15.88 -16.24
CA ASN A 61 3.70 16.11 -16.57
C ASN A 61 4.34 14.92 -17.30
N GLY A 62 3.55 13.99 -17.85
CA GLY A 62 4.04 12.85 -18.62
C GLY A 62 4.67 11.74 -17.78
N ILE A 63 4.51 11.78 -16.46
CA ILE A 63 4.96 10.74 -15.55
C ILE A 63 3.76 9.83 -15.28
N ASP A 64 3.71 8.70 -15.98
CA ASP A 64 2.75 7.62 -15.74
C ASP A 64 3.50 6.37 -15.29
N TYR A 65 2.83 5.54 -14.51
CA TYR A 65 3.41 4.33 -13.95
C TYR A 65 2.40 3.19 -14.04
N SER A 66 2.87 2.04 -14.49
CA SER A 66 2.07 0.83 -14.57
C SER A 66 1.91 0.20 -13.19
N CYS A 67 0.86 -0.60 -13.02
CA CYS A 67 0.70 -1.39 -11.81
C CYS A 67 1.92 -2.31 -11.61
N GLN A 68 2.49 -2.29 -10.42
CA GLN A 68 3.64 -3.10 -10.04
C GLN A 68 3.26 -4.09 -8.93
N VAL A 69 3.92 -5.24 -8.90
CA VAL A 69 3.87 -6.15 -7.75
C VAL A 69 5.28 -6.21 -7.17
N LEU A 70 5.44 -5.74 -5.94
CA LEU A 70 6.73 -5.72 -5.26
C LEU A 70 6.81 -6.83 -4.20
N ALA A 71 7.64 -7.84 -4.46
CA ALA A 71 7.91 -8.89 -3.49
C ALA A 71 9.10 -8.51 -2.59
N ILE A 72 8.85 -8.34 -1.30
CA ILE A 72 9.91 -8.08 -0.29
C ILE A 72 10.21 -9.39 0.43
N VAL A 73 11.22 -10.10 -0.07
CA VAL A 73 11.62 -11.43 0.43
C VAL A 73 12.97 -11.34 1.11
N ASN A 74 13.10 -11.90 2.31
CA ASN A 74 14.40 -11.96 2.98
C ASN A 74 14.48 -13.06 4.04
N MET A 75 15.53 -13.89 4.00
CA MET A 75 15.63 -15.18 4.72
C MET A 75 16.09 -15.09 6.18
N ARG A 76 16.35 -13.89 6.73
CA ARG A 76 16.69 -13.70 8.15
C ARG A 76 15.65 -12.84 8.87
N GLY A 77 15.49 -13.08 10.18
CA GLY A 77 14.71 -12.20 11.05
C GLY A 77 15.42 -10.86 11.29
N GLY A 78 14.67 -9.79 11.55
CA GLY A 78 15.23 -8.51 12.01
C GLY A 78 15.92 -7.62 10.96
N ILE A 79 15.86 -7.97 9.67
CA ILE A 79 16.53 -7.22 8.58
C ILE A 79 15.65 -6.14 7.91
N GLY A 80 14.59 -5.72 8.58
CA GLY A 80 13.77 -4.59 8.13
C GLY A 80 12.73 -4.90 7.04
N LYS A 81 12.36 -6.17 6.78
CA LYS A 81 11.31 -6.53 5.80
C LYS A 81 10.01 -5.79 6.05
N THR A 82 9.46 -5.92 7.27
CA THR A 82 8.22 -5.26 7.67
C THR A 82 8.32 -3.75 7.53
N THR A 83 9.43 -3.16 8.00
CA THR A 83 9.67 -1.73 7.87
C THR A 83 9.73 -1.28 6.42
N ALA A 84 10.38 -2.05 5.54
CA ALA A 84 10.45 -1.76 4.12
C ALA A 84 9.07 -1.89 3.46
N SER A 85 8.31 -2.95 3.75
CA SER A 85 6.94 -3.12 3.23
C SER A 85 6.03 -1.96 3.62
N ILE A 86 6.01 -1.61 4.90
CA ILE A 86 5.21 -0.49 5.43
C ILE A 86 5.64 0.83 4.81
N SER A 87 6.95 1.11 4.78
CA SER A 87 7.47 2.39 4.28
C SER A 87 7.23 2.55 2.79
N THR A 88 7.48 1.49 2.01
CA THR A 88 7.24 1.51 0.57
C THR A 88 5.76 1.66 0.26
N ALA A 89 4.88 0.91 0.93
CA ALA A 89 3.43 1.01 0.70
C ALA A 89 2.88 2.39 1.12
N THR A 90 3.32 2.90 2.28
CA THR A 90 2.94 4.23 2.75
C THR A 90 3.42 5.31 1.79
N ARG A 91 4.63 5.20 1.23
CA ARG A 91 5.14 6.18 0.26
C ARG A 91 4.45 6.03 -1.09
N ALA A 92 4.18 4.82 -1.57
CA ALA A 92 3.44 4.56 -2.80
C ALA A 92 2.06 5.22 -2.76
N LYS A 93 1.31 5.06 -1.67
CA LYS A 93 0.08 5.81 -1.43
C LYS A 93 0.28 7.31 -1.69
N GLN A 94 1.36 7.93 -1.24
CA GLN A 94 1.58 9.38 -1.38
C GLN A 94 1.85 9.83 -2.82
N TYR A 95 2.27 8.92 -3.70
CA TYR A 95 2.31 9.13 -5.14
C TYR A 95 0.94 8.89 -5.82
N GLY A 96 -0.10 8.60 -5.03
CA GLY A 96 -1.48 8.37 -5.45
C GLY A 96 -1.77 6.95 -5.95
N PHE A 97 -0.91 5.98 -5.62
CA PHE A 97 -1.19 4.57 -5.88
C PHE A 97 -2.21 4.02 -4.90
N LYS A 98 -3.26 3.36 -5.40
CA LYS A 98 -4.10 2.51 -4.57
C LYS A 98 -3.31 1.23 -4.22
N THR A 99 -2.83 1.16 -2.99
CA THR A 99 -1.80 0.20 -2.56
C THR A 99 -2.37 -0.89 -1.66
N CYS A 100 -2.02 -2.15 -1.88
CA CYS A 100 -2.38 -3.28 -1.03
C CYS A 100 -1.15 -4.07 -0.60
N ILE A 101 -0.93 -4.17 0.70
CA ILE A 101 0.08 -5.07 1.25
C ILE A 101 -0.53 -6.47 1.36
N ILE A 102 0.19 -7.50 0.90
CA ILE A 102 -0.19 -8.89 1.15
C ILE A 102 0.79 -9.45 2.19
N ASP A 103 0.33 -9.60 3.44
CA ASP A 103 1.15 -10.18 4.50
C ASP A 103 1.01 -11.71 4.46
N MET A 104 2.06 -12.39 4.00
CA MET A 104 2.12 -13.85 3.92
C MET A 104 3.01 -14.47 5.00
N ASP A 105 3.66 -13.65 5.83
CA ASP A 105 4.50 -14.16 6.92
C ASP A 105 3.60 -14.60 8.07
N PRO A 106 3.64 -15.87 8.53
CA PRO A 106 2.76 -16.33 9.60
C PRO A 106 2.97 -15.63 10.95
N GLN A 107 4.08 -14.90 11.12
CA GLN A 107 4.27 -14.03 12.28
C GLN A 107 3.44 -12.74 12.21
N GLY A 108 2.88 -12.41 11.05
CA GLY A 108 1.97 -11.29 10.84
C GLY A 108 2.55 -9.94 11.27
N SER A 109 3.86 -9.74 11.17
CA SER A 109 4.50 -8.52 11.71
C SER A 109 3.98 -7.24 11.05
N THR A 110 3.61 -7.28 9.77
CA THR A 110 3.04 -6.11 9.08
C THR A 110 1.59 -5.91 9.49
N THR A 111 0.84 -7.01 9.58
CA THR A 111 -0.54 -7.06 10.09
C THR A 111 -0.65 -6.45 11.49
N LEU A 112 0.23 -6.86 12.41
CA LEU A 112 0.30 -6.36 13.78
C LEU A 112 0.71 -4.88 13.83
N ALA A 113 1.66 -4.45 12.99
CA ALA A 113 2.10 -3.07 12.96
C ALA A 113 1.01 -2.08 12.56
N PHE A 114 0.00 -2.54 11.82
CA PHE A 114 -1.19 -1.75 11.47
C PHE A 114 -2.41 -2.02 12.34
N ASP A 115 -2.29 -2.90 13.35
CA ASP A 115 -3.42 -3.34 14.18
C ASP A 115 -4.58 -3.95 13.36
N MET A 116 -4.23 -4.76 12.36
CA MET A 116 -5.18 -5.35 11.39
C MET A 116 -5.30 -6.87 11.53
N THR A 117 -5.05 -7.41 12.72
CA THR A 117 -5.14 -8.85 13.01
C THR A 117 -6.51 -9.39 12.56
N PRO A 118 -6.57 -10.53 11.85
CA PRO A 118 -7.82 -11.12 11.46
C PRO A 118 -8.51 -11.76 12.67
N GLU A 119 -9.85 -11.67 12.72
CA GLU A 119 -10.65 -12.48 13.64
C GLU A 119 -10.59 -13.96 13.22
N ALA A 120 -11.03 -14.87 14.09
CA ALA A 120 -10.87 -16.32 13.89
C ALA A 120 -11.58 -16.87 12.63
N ASP A 121 -12.64 -16.21 12.16
CA ASP A 121 -13.42 -16.57 10.98
C ASP A 121 -13.10 -15.71 9.74
N GLU A 122 -12.21 -14.73 9.88
CA GLU A 122 -11.80 -13.91 8.75
C GLU A 122 -10.73 -14.64 7.91
N PRO A 123 -10.92 -14.70 6.58
CA PRO A 123 -9.97 -15.37 5.70
C PRO A 123 -8.61 -14.69 5.69
N ILE A 124 -7.57 -15.47 5.44
CA ILE A 124 -6.20 -15.00 5.22
C ILE A 124 -5.70 -15.46 3.85
N PHE A 125 -4.43 -15.15 3.54
CA PHE A 125 -3.84 -15.56 2.26
C PHE A 125 -4.02 -17.07 1.99
N TYR A 126 -3.84 -17.93 3.00
CA TYR A 126 -4.06 -19.39 2.92
C TYR A 126 -5.44 -19.82 2.38
N ASP A 127 -6.49 -19.06 2.68
CA ASP A 127 -7.85 -19.38 2.23
C ASP A 127 -8.10 -18.83 0.82
N ILE A 128 -7.71 -17.57 0.59
CA ILE A 128 -8.11 -16.83 -0.61
C ILE A 128 -7.39 -17.29 -1.87
N TRP A 129 -6.17 -17.82 -1.77
CA TRP A 129 -5.39 -18.17 -2.97
C TRP A 129 -6.03 -19.30 -3.79
N GLN A 130 -6.91 -20.09 -3.18
CA GLN A 130 -7.62 -21.20 -3.83
C GLN A 130 -8.84 -20.72 -4.63
N LYS A 131 -9.43 -19.59 -4.23
CA LYS A 131 -10.62 -18.99 -4.85
C LYS A 131 -10.53 -17.46 -4.86
N PRO A 132 -9.54 -16.91 -5.59
CA PRO A 132 -9.20 -15.49 -5.47
C PRO A 132 -10.35 -14.58 -5.91
N ASP A 133 -11.06 -14.94 -6.98
CA ASP A 133 -12.19 -14.15 -7.51
C ASP A 133 -13.36 -14.02 -6.51
N GLU A 134 -13.54 -15.01 -5.63
CA GLU A 134 -14.62 -15.04 -4.64
C GLU A 134 -14.24 -14.31 -3.35
N MET A 135 -12.98 -14.45 -2.91
CA MET A 135 -12.61 -14.16 -1.52
C MET A 135 -11.73 -12.92 -1.33
N VAL A 136 -10.92 -12.54 -2.32
CA VAL A 136 -9.90 -11.48 -2.16
C VAL A 136 -10.53 -10.18 -1.70
N MET A 137 -11.59 -9.71 -2.37
CA MET A 137 -12.20 -8.42 -2.06
C MET A 137 -12.87 -8.37 -0.68
N GLY A 138 -13.35 -9.52 -0.17
CA GLY A 138 -13.91 -9.63 1.18
C GLY A 138 -12.87 -9.72 2.29
N THR A 139 -11.60 -9.96 1.93
CA THR A 139 -10.49 -10.18 2.87
C THR A 139 -9.66 -8.91 3.12
N ILE A 140 -9.71 -7.97 2.17
CA ILE A 140 -8.90 -6.76 2.24
C ILE A 140 -9.41 -5.85 3.36
N LYS A 141 -8.51 -5.49 4.28
CA LYS A 141 -8.75 -4.50 5.34
C LYS A 141 -8.21 -3.14 4.92
N LYS A 142 -8.98 -2.09 5.20
CA LYS A 142 -8.58 -0.70 4.94
C LYS A 142 -7.75 -0.18 6.11
N ILE A 143 -6.51 0.21 5.85
CA ILE A 143 -5.64 0.89 6.83
C ILE A 143 -5.90 2.39 6.78
N ASP A 144 -5.94 2.95 5.59
CA ASP A 144 -6.15 4.37 5.33
C ASP A 144 -6.76 4.56 3.94
N GLU A 145 -7.04 5.80 3.52
CA GLU A 145 -7.35 6.10 2.13
C GLU A 145 -6.23 5.59 1.22
N ASP A 146 -6.59 4.82 0.19
CA ASP A 146 -5.66 4.23 -0.78
C ASP A 146 -4.54 3.34 -0.21
N LEU A 147 -4.65 2.89 1.05
CA LEU A 147 -3.75 1.91 1.66
C LEU A 147 -4.53 0.80 2.35
N TYR A 148 -4.24 -0.43 1.93
CA TYR A 148 -4.96 -1.62 2.33
C TYR A 148 -4.01 -2.77 2.66
N ILE A 149 -4.54 -3.80 3.31
CA ILE A 149 -3.80 -5.00 3.65
C ILE A 149 -4.67 -6.26 3.53
N ILE A 150 -4.11 -7.32 2.97
CA ILE A 150 -4.56 -8.69 3.18
C ILE A 150 -3.77 -9.20 4.40
N PRO A 151 -4.45 -9.43 5.54
CA PRO A 151 -3.77 -9.75 6.79
C PRO A 151 -3.21 -11.18 6.79
N SER A 152 -2.27 -11.41 7.70
CA SER A 152 -1.70 -12.72 7.96
C SER A 152 -2.16 -13.27 9.31
N SER A 153 -2.19 -14.59 9.42
CA SER A 153 -2.27 -15.29 10.69
C SER A 153 -1.29 -16.47 10.74
N LEU A 154 -1.21 -17.11 11.90
CA LEU A 154 -0.36 -18.26 12.13
C LEU A 154 -0.65 -19.46 11.21
N GLU A 155 -1.86 -19.52 10.64
CA GLU A 155 -2.30 -20.57 9.71
C GLU A 155 -1.62 -20.45 8.33
N ASN A 156 -1.08 -19.28 7.97
CA ASN A 156 -0.25 -19.13 6.76
C ASN A 156 0.99 -20.04 6.77
N ARG A 157 1.38 -20.65 7.91
CA ARG A 157 2.42 -21.71 7.95
C ARG A 157 2.08 -22.91 7.06
N LEU A 158 0.80 -23.13 6.78
CA LEU A 158 0.34 -24.21 5.89
C LEU A 158 0.65 -23.95 4.41
N LEU A 159 0.99 -22.71 4.04
CA LEU A 159 1.37 -22.34 2.67
C LEU A 159 2.60 -23.11 2.20
N ASP A 160 3.60 -23.30 3.04
CA ASP A 160 4.83 -24.02 2.66
C ASP A 160 4.54 -25.48 2.27
N ALA A 161 3.60 -26.13 2.98
CA ALA A 161 3.16 -27.48 2.68
C ALA A 161 2.20 -27.54 1.47
N SER A 162 1.41 -26.49 1.24
CA SER A 162 0.39 -26.46 0.19
C SER A 162 0.94 -25.99 -1.16
N LEU A 163 1.99 -25.17 -1.14
CA LEU A 163 2.63 -24.56 -2.32
C LEU A 163 4.01 -25.17 -2.63
N ILE A 164 4.16 -26.49 -2.41
CA ILE A 164 5.41 -27.22 -2.69
C ILE A 164 5.81 -27.13 -4.18
N ASN A 165 4.83 -27.05 -5.08
CA ASN A 165 5.10 -26.89 -6.50
C ASN A 165 5.31 -25.40 -6.84
N PRO A 166 6.48 -25.00 -7.37
CA PRO A 166 6.75 -23.61 -7.75
C PRO A 166 5.73 -23.00 -8.73
N SER A 167 5.13 -23.83 -9.60
CA SER A 167 4.09 -23.37 -10.52
C SER A 167 2.80 -23.01 -9.78
N HIS A 168 2.41 -23.82 -8.78
CA HIS A 168 1.27 -23.52 -7.92
C HIS A 168 1.54 -22.29 -7.05
N GLN A 169 2.76 -22.14 -6.53
CA GLN A 169 3.16 -20.95 -5.77
C GLN A 169 3.04 -19.67 -6.61
N LYS A 170 3.59 -19.69 -7.83
CA LYS A 170 3.52 -18.54 -8.75
C LYS A 170 2.07 -18.19 -9.08
N ASN A 171 1.25 -19.18 -9.41
CA ASN A 171 -0.14 -18.94 -9.79
C ASN A 171 -0.96 -18.42 -8.60
N ALA A 172 -0.79 -18.99 -7.40
CA ALA A 172 -1.46 -18.56 -6.18
C ALA A 172 -1.30 -17.05 -5.93
N VAL A 173 -0.06 -16.54 -5.99
CA VAL A 173 0.20 -15.11 -5.81
C VAL A 173 -0.29 -14.30 -7.00
N ASN A 174 -0.05 -14.77 -8.22
CA ASN A 174 -0.43 -14.05 -9.43
C ASN A 174 -1.94 -13.85 -9.54
N ASP A 175 -2.74 -14.85 -9.20
CA ASP A 175 -4.19 -14.80 -9.34
C ASP A 175 -4.81 -13.87 -8.31
N VAL A 176 -4.31 -13.87 -7.06
CA VAL A 176 -4.67 -12.86 -6.05
C VAL A 176 -4.30 -11.45 -6.53
N CYS A 177 -3.09 -11.26 -7.06
CA CYS A 177 -2.66 -9.97 -7.60
C CYS A 177 -3.50 -9.53 -8.81
N ASN A 178 -3.98 -10.45 -9.64
CA ASN A 178 -4.82 -10.13 -10.79
C ASN A 178 -6.20 -9.63 -10.36
N VAL A 179 -6.78 -10.23 -9.32
CA VAL A 179 -8.04 -9.72 -8.73
C VAL A 179 -7.85 -8.32 -8.17
N LEU A 180 -6.76 -8.06 -7.45
CA LEU A 180 -6.42 -6.71 -6.97
C LEU A 180 -6.32 -5.72 -8.13
N LYS A 181 -5.57 -6.05 -9.19
CA LYS A 181 -5.43 -5.22 -10.40
C LYS A 181 -6.77 -4.92 -11.06
N ALA A 182 -7.62 -5.93 -11.22
CA ALA A 182 -8.95 -5.78 -11.79
C ALA A 182 -9.85 -4.84 -10.95
N ASN A 183 -9.57 -4.72 -9.64
CA ASN A 183 -10.26 -3.83 -8.70
C ASN A 183 -9.52 -2.49 -8.46
N GLY A 184 -8.63 -2.11 -9.39
CA GLY A 184 -7.99 -0.80 -9.45
C GLY A 184 -6.83 -0.63 -8.47
N PHE A 185 -6.34 -1.70 -7.85
CA PHE A 185 -5.08 -1.63 -7.09
C PHE A 185 -3.90 -1.58 -8.06
N GLU A 186 -2.92 -0.77 -7.70
CA GLU A 186 -1.79 -0.43 -8.59
C GLU A 186 -0.45 -0.82 -7.99
N MET A 187 -0.38 -1.13 -6.69
CA MET A 187 0.84 -1.56 -6.02
C MET A 187 0.58 -2.52 -4.87
#